data_AF-A0A959TA77-F1
#
_entry.id   AF-A0A959TA77-F1
#
_cell.length_a   1.000
_cell.length_b   1.000
_cell.length_c   1.000
_cell.angle_alpha   90.00
_cell.angle_beta   90.00
_cell.angle_gamma   90.00
#
_symmetry.space_group_name_H-M   'P 1'
#
loop_
_entity.id
_entity.type
_entity.pdbx_description
1 polymer ?
#
loop_
_entity_poly.entity_id
_entity_poly.type
_entity_poly.pdbx_seq_one_letter_code
_entity_poly.pdbx_strand_id
1 'polypeptide(L)' 'MRITTLSEFILDRQHEFPHATGELSRILGAVELAAKVVSREVNKAGLAEDILGA' A
#
# COMPACT_ATOMS: atom_id res chain seq x y z
N MET A 1 -5.50 22.15 2.76
CA MET A 1 -4.27 21.31 2.62
C MET A 1 -4.64 20.10 1.79
N ARG A 2 -3.95 19.84 0.66
CA ARG A 2 -4.20 18.64 -0.15
C ARG A 2 -3.33 17.51 0.37
N ILE A 3 -3.93 16.38 0.73
CA ILE A 3 -3.20 15.18 1.12
C ILE A 3 -2.86 14.42 -0.17
N THR A 4 -1.58 14.08 -0.35
CA THR A 4 -1.12 13.22 -1.45
C THR A 4 -1.00 11.80 -0.94
N THR A 5 -1.67 10.86 -1.60
CA THR A 5 -1.57 9.44 -1.31
C THR A 5 -0.23 8.87 -1.79
N LEU A 6 0.18 7.72 -1.25
CA LEU A 6 1.39 7.03 -1.71
C LEU A 6 1.29 6.69 -3.21
N SER A 7 0.12 6.25 -3.68
CA SER A 7 -0.09 5.93 -5.08
C SER A 7 -0.01 7.17 -5.99
N GLU A 8 -0.58 8.31 -5.58
CA GLU A 8 -0.40 9.59 -6.28
C GLU A 8 1.07 10.01 -6.30
N PHE A 9 1.78 9.92 -5.18
CA PHE A 9 3.21 10.23 -5.12
C PHE A 9 4.02 9.37 -6.09
N ILE A 10 3.79 8.06 -6.13
CA ILE A 10 4.50 7.14 -7.03
C ILE A 10 4.22 7.49 -8.50
N LEU A 11 2.96 7.79 -8.86
CA LEU A 11 2.59 8.18 -10.21
C LEU A 11 3.22 9.53 -10.60
N ASP A 12 3.18 10.51 -9.72
CA ASP A 12 3.80 11.82 -9.94
C ASP A 12 5.31 11.68 -10.17
N ARG A 13 6.01 10.88 -9.35
CA ARG A 13 7.43 10.61 -9.55
C ARG A 13 7.70 9.88 -10.86
N GLN A 14 6.87 8.91 -11.27
CA GLN A 14 7.05 8.23 -12.56
C GLN A 14 6.93 9.21 -13.73
N HIS A 15 5.97 10.15 -13.69
CA HIS A 15 5.77 11.14 -14.75
C HIS A 15 6.95 12.11 -14.91
N GLU A 16 7.79 12.29 -13.89
CA GLU A 16 9.02 13.09 -13.98
C GLU A 16 10.11 12.42 -14.85
N PHE A 17 9.95 11.13 -15.20
CA PHE A 17 10.88 10.39 -16.05
C PHE A 17 10.19 9.98 -17.37
N PRO A 18 10.40 10.71 -18.48
CA PRO A 18 9.71 10.49 -19.77
C PRO A 18 9.90 9.09 -20.38
N HIS A 19 10.93 8.36 -19.96
CA HIS A 19 11.26 7.02 -20.44
C HIS A 19 10.89 5.91 -19.45
N ALA A 20 10.22 6.24 -18.34
CA ALA A 20 9.82 5.25 -17.36
C ALA A 20 8.79 4.27 -17.95
N THR A 21 9.07 2.97 -17.82
CA THR A 21 8.18 1.88 -18.25
C THR A 21 7.03 1.63 -17.29
N GLY A 22 7.12 2.14 -16.06
CA GLY A 22 6.18 1.89 -14.97
C GLY A 22 6.36 0.55 -14.25
N GLU A 23 7.40 -0.21 -14.57
CA GLU A 23 7.67 -1.51 -13.93
C GLU A 23 7.94 -1.36 -12.42
N LEU A 24 8.77 -0.39 -12.04
CA LEU A 24 9.03 -0.07 -10.63
C LEU A 24 7.75 0.37 -9.91
N SER A 25 6.95 1.24 -10.53
CA SER A 25 5.68 1.70 -9.94
C SER A 25 4.70 0.56 -9.70
N ARG A 26 4.67 -0.43 -10.60
CA ARG A 26 3.89 -1.66 -10.42
C ARG A 26 4.39 -2.47 -9.23
N ILE A 27 5.70 -2.65 -9.09
CA ILE A 27 6.30 -3.35 -7.94
C ILE A 27 5.94 -2.62 -6.65
N LEU A 28 6.08 -1.29 -6.60
CA LEU A 28 5.73 -0.48 -5.43
C LEU A 28 4.24 -0.57 -5.09
N GLY A 29 3.35 -0.58 -6.09
CA GLY A 29 1.91 -0.79 -5.88
C GLY A 29 1.58 -2.17 -5.31
N ALA A 30 2.29 -3.21 -5.75
CA ALA A 30 2.15 -4.55 -5.17
C ALA A 30 2.62 -4.61 -3.71
N VAL A 31 3.74 -3.95 -3.39
CA VAL A 31 4.24 -3.82 -2.01
C VAL A 31 3.25 -3.05 -1.14
N GLU A 32 2.69 -1.95 -1.64
CA GLU A 32 1.66 -1.18 -0.93
C GLU A 32 0.44 -2.06 -0.59
N LEU A 33 -0.04 -2.85 -1.54
CA LEU A 33 -1.15 -3.78 -1.32
C LEU A 33 -0.80 -4.85 -0.28
N ALA A 34 0.37 -5.49 -0.41
CA ALA A 34 0.81 -6.52 0.52
C ALA A 34 0.92 -5.97 1.95
N ALA A 35 1.47 -4.77 2.13
CA ALA A 35 1.56 -4.11 3.42
C ALA A 35 0.18 -3.85 4.05
N LYS A 36 -0.79 -3.40 3.25
CA LYS A 36 -2.18 -3.22 3.72
C LYS A 36 -2.82 -4.53 4.16
N VAL A 37 -2.59 -5.62 3.41
CA VAL A 37 -3.08 -6.95 3.78
C VAL A 37 -2.45 -7.41 5.10
N VAL A 38 -1.12 -7.33 5.22
CA VAL A 38 -0.43 -7.70 6.47
C VAL A 38 -0.94 -6.87 7.64
N SER A 39 -1.08 -5.56 7.49
CA SER A 39 -1.60 -4.68 8.55
C SER A 39 -3.03 -5.08 8.96
N ARG A 40 -3.89 -5.41 8.01
CA ARG A 40 -5.25 -5.91 8.29
C ARG A 40 -5.22 -7.21 9.09
N GLU A 41 -4.39 -8.18 8.70
CA GLU A 41 -4.33 -9.47 9.40
C GLU A 41 -3.73 -9.32 10.81
N VAL A 42 -2.68 -8.50 10.97
CA VAL A 42 -2.09 -8.20 12.29
C VAL A 42 -3.10 -7.49 13.20
N ASN A 43 -3.79 -6.47 12.70
CA ASN A 43 -4.80 -5.73 13.47
C ASN A 43 -6.00 -6.62 13.86
N LYS A 44 -6.31 -7.64 13.05
CA LYS A 44 -7.37 -8.61 13.35
C LYS A 44 -6.94 -9.70 14.32
N ALA A 45 -5.68 -10.11 14.33
CA ALA A 45 -5.18 -11.14 15.26
C ALA A 45 -5.45 -10.73 16.72
N GLY A 46 -5.26 -9.46 17.07
CA GLY A 46 -5.58 -8.93 18.40
C GLY A 46 -7.07 -8.72 18.70
N LEU A 47 -7.97 -8.93 17.73
CA LEU A 47 -9.42 -8.82 17.92
C LEU A 47 -10.12 -10.19 17.82
N ALA A 48 -9.56 -11.11 17.03
CA ALA A 48 -10.10 -12.45 16.84
C ALA A 48 -9.92 -13.32 18.09
N GLU A 49 -8.81 -13.19 18.82
CA GLU A 49 -8.60 -13.93 20.07
C GLU A 49 -9.45 -13.37 21.23
N ASP A 50 -9.63 -12.04 21.32
CA ASP A 50 -10.28 -11.40 22.47
C ASP A 50 -11.79 -11.13 22.33
N ILE A 51 -12.33 -11.01 21.10
CA ILE A 51 -13.75 -10.63 20.89
C ILE A 51 -14.60 -11.78 20.33
N LEU A 52 -14.01 -12.70 19.56
CA LEU A 52 -14.76 -13.79 18.92
C LEU A 52 -14.77 -15.10 19.70
N GLY A 53 -13.96 -15.25 20.77
CA GLY A 53 -13.97 -16.39 21.68
C GLY A 53 -13.98 -17.74 20.96
N ALA A 54 -12.80 -18.30 20.71
CA ALA A 54 -12.64 -19.63 20.13
C ALA A 54 -13.56 -20.71 20.75
#